data_AF-A0A2V9P9Y0-F1
#
_entry.id   AF-A0A2V9P9Y0-F1
#
_cell.length_a   1.000
_cell.length_b   1.000
_cell.length_c   1.000
_cell.angle_alpha   90.00
_cell.angle_beta   90.00
_cell.angle_gamma   90.00
#
_symmetry.space_group_name_H-M   'P 1'
#
loop_
_entity.id
_entity.type
_entity.pdbx_description
1 polymer ?
#
loop_
_entity_poly.entity_id
_entity_poly.type
_entity_poly.pdbx_seq_one_letter_code
_entity_poly.pdbx_strand_id
1 'polypeptide(L)' 'VLDVTQTSEQLGKTAGKDTAAEKATYPALFGVDQSLRKADALLQAALAPLDTFGSRGEKLKALARFLVERKQ' A
#
# COMPACT_ATOMS: atom_id res chain seq x y z
N VAL A 1 3.73 -4.96 -1.50
CA VAL A 1 4.36 -5.18 -0.18
C VAL A 1 3.70 -6.37 0.49
N LEU A 2 2.38 -6.38 0.65
CA LEU A 2 1.61 -7.48 1.23
C LEU A 2 1.97 -8.87 0.67
N ASP A 3 2.09 -9.03 -0.66
CA ASP A 3 2.45 -10.30 -1.31
C ASP A 3 3.86 -10.82 -0.95
N VAL A 4 4.73 -9.94 -0.41
CA VAL A 4 6.11 -10.23 -0.01
C VAL A 4 6.27 -10.29 1.52
N THR A 5 5.44 -9.56 2.27
CA THR A 5 5.55 -9.45 3.74
C THR A 5 4.55 -10.29 4.51
N GLN A 6 3.57 -10.91 3.84
CA GLN A 6 2.55 -11.74 4.49
C GLN A 6 2.70 -13.21 4.12
N THR A 7 2.33 -14.08 5.07
CA THR A 7 2.28 -15.52 4.82
C THR A 7 1.05 -15.88 4.00
N SER A 8 1.12 -17.01 3.29
CA SER A 8 0.01 -17.52 2.45
C SER A 8 -1.32 -17.65 3.22
N GLU A 9 -1.25 -17.93 4.53
CA GLU A 9 -2.42 -18.04 5.40
C GLU A 9 -3.12 -16.70 5.64
N GLN A 10 -2.39 -15.58 5.65
CA GLN A 10 -2.97 -14.24 5.85
C GLN A 10 -3.57 -13.66 4.57
N LEU A 11 -3.05 -14.05 3.40
CA LEU A 11 -3.48 -13.57 2.09
C LEU A 11 -4.65 -14.38 1.50
N GLY A 12 -5.01 -15.52 2.08
CA GLY A 12 -6.02 -16.44 1.54
C GLY A 12 -5.65 -17.08 0.19
N LYS A 13 -4.39 -16.95 -0.23
CA LYS A 13 -3.79 -17.46 -1.48
C LYS A 13 -2.30 -17.73 -1.26
N THR A 14 -1.66 -18.53 -2.10
CA THR A 14 -0.21 -18.76 -2.05
C THR A 14 0.55 -17.42 -2.15
N ALA A 15 1.29 -17.05 -1.10
CA ALA A 15 2.19 -15.89 -1.07
C ALA A 15 3.36 -16.09 -2.06
N GLY A 16 3.90 -15.00 -2.61
CA GLY A 16 5.03 -15.06 -3.54
C GLY A 16 4.67 -15.35 -5.01
N LYS A 17 3.39 -15.25 -5.39
CA LYS A 17 2.96 -15.38 -6.79
C LYS A 17 3.57 -14.30 -7.68
N ASP A 18 3.81 -13.09 -7.16
CA ASP A 18 4.40 -12.01 -7.94
C ASP A 18 5.90 -12.28 -8.27
N THR A 19 6.63 -12.91 -7.35
CA THR A 19 8.04 -13.32 -7.57
C THR A 19 8.15 -14.46 -8.58
N ALA A 20 7.18 -15.39 -8.58
CA ALA A 20 7.12 -16.49 -9.53
C ALA A 20 6.71 -16.07 -10.96
N ALA A 21 6.16 -14.86 -11.13
CA ALA A 21 5.66 -14.35 -12.41
C ALA A 21 6.55 -13.26 -13.03
N GLU A 22 7.77 -13.03 -12.51
CA GLU A 22 8.72 -11.99 -12.96
C GLU A 22 8.09 -10.59 -13.11
N LYS A 23 7.05 -10.29 -12.34
CA LYS A 23 6.41 -8.98 -12.42
C LYS A 23 7.28 -7.93 -11.74
N ALA A 24 7.55 -6.84 -12.45
CA ALA A 24 8.19 -5.65 -11.92
C ALA A 24 7.27 -4.96 -10.90
N THR A 25 7.27 -5.46 -9.66
CA THR A 25 6.52 -4.88 -8.53
C THR A 25 7.42 -3.93 -7.75
N TYR A 26 6.81 -2.97 -7.04
CA TYR A 26 7.56 -2.01 -6.21
C TYR A 26 8.55 -2.70 -5.24
N PRO A 27 8.17 -3.74 -4.47
CA PRO A 27 9.11 -4.43 -3.59
C PRO A 27 10.24 -5.14 -4.34
N ALA A 28 9.96 -5.71 -5.52
CA ALA A 28 10.99 -6.37 -6.34
C ALA A 28 12.01 -5.37 -6.90
N LEU A 29 11.57 -4.15 -7.24
CA LEU A 29 12.43 -3.11 -7.82
C LEU A 29 13.20 -2.28 -6.77
N PHE A 30 12.57 -1.98 -5.63
CA PHE A 30 13.10 -1.02 -4.66
C PHE A 30 13.39 -1.63 -3.28
N GLY A 31 12.97 -2.87 -3.04
CA GLY A 31 12.95 -3.46 -1.70
C GLY A 31 11.71 -3.03 -0.90
N VAL A 32 11.42 -3.77 0.18
CA VAL A 32 10.23 -3.58 1.02
C VAL A 32 10.25 -2.21 1.69
N ASP A 33 11.36 -1.83 2.32
CA ASP A 33 11.45 -0.57 3.09
C ASP A 33 11.26 0.66 2.20
N GLN A 34 11.89 0.70 1.03
CA GLN A 34 11.68 1.80 0.09
C GLN A 34 10.26 1.81 -0.47
N SER A 35 9.67 0.64 -0.70
CA SER A 35 8.28 0.54 -1.16
C SER A 35 7.30 1.09 -0.13
N LEU A 36 7.55 0.85 1.16
CA LEU A 36 6.77 1.44 2.27
C LEU A 36 6.93 2.96 2.30
N ARG A 37 8.16 3.49 2.24
CA ARG A 37 8.39 4.95 2.19
C ARG A 37 7.71 5.61 0.99
N LYS A 38 7.72 4.96 -0.17
CA LYS A 38 7.02 5.43 -1.37
C LYS A 38 5.50 5.42 -1.18
N ALA A 39 4.95 4.39 -0.53
CA ALA A 39 3.54 4.34 -0.19
C ALA A 39 3.14 5.48 0.77
N ASP A 40 3.96 5.76 1.79
CA ASP A 40 3.74 6.88 2.72
C ASP A 40 3.78 8.24 1.99
N ALA A 41 4.75 8.43 1.08
CA ALA A 41 4.84 9.66 0.30
C ALA A 41 3.61 9.87 -0.60
N LEU A 42 3.13 8.79 -1.25
CA LEU A 42 1.91 8.82 -2.05
C LEU A 42 0.66 9.08 -1.20
N LEU A 43 0.60 8.55 0.01
CA LEU A 43 -0.48 8.83 0.95
C LEU A 43 -0.52 10.33 1.28
N GLN A 44 0.62 10.94 1.65
CA GLN A 44 0.66 12.37 1.95
C GLN A 44 0.25 13.22 0.74
N ALA A 45 0.72 12.85 -0.46
CA ALA A 45 0.33 13.52 -1.70
C ALA A 45 -1.16 13.40 -2.01
N ALA A 46 -1.80 12.28 -1.64
CA ALA A 46 -3.24 12.07 -1.81
C ALA A 46 -4.07 12.81 -0.74
N LEU A 47 -3.55 12.98 0.48
CA LEU A 47 -4.24 13.67 1.57
C LEU A 47 -4.26 15.20 1.38
N ALA A 48 -3.18 15.79 0.85
CA ALA A 48 -3.04 17.25 0.76
C ALA A 48 -4.18 17.93 -0.06
N PRO A 49 -4.60 17.44 -1.23
CA PRO A 49 -5.75 18.01 -1.94
C PRO A 49 -7.07 17.87 -1.17
N LEU A 50 -7.19 16.83 -0.33
CA LEU A 50 -8.41 16.56 0.43
C LEU A 50 -8.65 17.55 1.57
N ASP A 51 -7.61 18.27 2.00
CA ASP A 51 -7.73 19.33 3.02
C ASP A 51 -8.64 20.46 2.56
N THR A 52 -8.73 20.72 1.25
CA THR A 52 -9.62 21.74 0.68
C THR A 52 -11.11 21.46 0.93
N PHE A 53 -11.48 20.21 1.19
CA PHE A 53 -12.87 19.82 1.48
C PHE A 53 -13.21 19.87 2.97
N GLY A 54 -12.25 20.22 3.84
CA GLY A 54 -12.43 20.24 5.29
C GLY A 54 -13.01 18.91 5.81
N SER A 55 -14.04 18.99 6.66
CA SER A 55 -14.70 17.82 7.24
C SER A 55 -15.32 16.86 6.22
N ARG A 56 -15.68 17.34 5.03
CA ARG A 56 -16.24 16.50 3.96
C ARG A 56 -15.20 15.55 3.37
N GLY A 57 -13.92 15.88 3.46
CA GLY A 57 -12.81 15.06 2.97
C GLY A 57 -12.43 13.90 3.90
N GLU A 58 -12.89 13.90 5.15
CA GLU A 58 -12.39 12.97 6.18
C GLU A 58 -12.64 11.49 5.85
N LYS A 59 -13.78 11.14 5.23
CA LYS A 59 -14.04 9.76 4.81
C LYS A 59 -13.06 9.28 3.75
N LEU A 60 -12.69 10.15 2.81
CA LEU A 60 -11.70 9.83 1.76
C LEU A 60 -10.29 9.75 2.34
N LYS A 61 -9.94 10.63 3.27
CA LYS A 61 -8.66 10.56 4.00
C LYS A 61 -8.54 9.26 4.80
N ALA A 62 -9.61 8.85 5.49
CA ALA A 62 -9.64 7.59 6.23
C ALA A 62 -9.48 6.39 5.29
N LEU A 63 -10.15 6.38 4.14
CA LEU A 63 -9.98 5.34 3.14
C LEU A 63 -8.54 5.29 2.61
N ALA A 64 -7.95 6.43 2.25
CA ALA A 64 -6.58 6.49 1.75
C ALA A 64 -5.57 5.92 2.75
N ARG A 65 -5.69 6.28 4.05
CA ARG A 65 -4.87 5.71 5.13
C ARG A 65 -5.07 4.20 5.25
N PHE A 66 -6.32 3.76 5.26
CA PHE A 66 -6.66 2.33 5.31
C PHE A 66 -6.01 1.54 4.17
N LEU A 67 -5.98 2.08 2.94
CA LEU A 67 -5.39 1.38 1.80
C LEU A 67 -3.90 1.08 1.99
N VAL A 68 -3.16 1.96 2.67
CA VAL A 68 -1.72 1.84 2.92
C VAL A 68 -1.42 1.05 4.19
N GLU A 69 -2.23 1.24 5.23
CA GLU A 69 -2.03 0.61 6.54
C GLU A 69 -2.57 -0.82 6.63
N ARG A 70 -3.45 -1.25 5.70
CA ARG A 70 -4.03 -2.60 5.78
C ARG A 70 -2.94 -3.66 5.72
N LYS A 71 -3.09 -4.67 6.56
CA LYS A 71 -2.24 -5.87 6.61
C LYS A 71 -3.04 -7.12 6.22
N GLN A 72 -3.91 -7.04 5.21
CA GLN A 72 -4.77 -8.13 4.75
C GLN A 72 -4.97 -8.05 3.24
#